data_AF-A0A0F8YL07-F1
#
_entry.id   AF-A0A0F8YL07-F1
#
_cell.length_a   1.000
_cell.length_b   1.000
_cell.length_c   1.000
_cell.angle_alpha   90.00
_cell.angle_beta   90.00
_cell.angle_gamma   90.00
#
_symmetry.space_group_name_H-M   'P 1'
#
loop_
_entity.id
_entity.type
_entity.pdbx_description
1 polymer ?
#
loop_
_entity_poly.entity_id
_entity_poly.type
_entity_poly.pdbx_seq_one_letter_code
_entity_poly.pdbx_strand_id
1 'polypeptide(L)'
;MLCPSCRHEIAPDAKVIFDDEAGIITGSGRAAYLTPKQMEFMILLRTKFPETLLKGNAMDAIYMGSADEPETKILDTFVCKIRQRIAGIGIVIGTVRGQGFRLRYSEHVA
;
A
#
# COMPACT_ATOMS: atom_id res chain seq x y z
N MET A 1 -7.54 -16.86 6.51
CA MET A 1 -8.47 -16.80 5.34
C MET A 1 -7.64 -16.30 4.16
N LEU A 2 -7.83 -16.82 2.93
CA LEU A 2 -7.00 -16.39 1.78
C LEU A 2 -7.52 -15.08 1.19
N CYS A 3 -6.62 -14.14 0.88
CA CYS A 3 -6.97 -12.91 0.18
C CYS A 3 -7.58 -13.23 -1.18
N PRO A 4 -8.82 -12.79 -1.50
CA PRO A 4 -9.43 -13.05 -2.81
C PRO A 4 -8.69 -12.36 -3.96
N SER A 5 -7.81 -11.39 -3.67
CA SER A 5 -7.12 -10.59 -4.68
C SER A 5 -5.64 -10.97 -4.88
N CYS A 6 -4.96 -11.54 -3.88
CA CYS A 6 -3.55 -11.98 -4.02
C CYS A 6 -3.27 -13.40 -3.52
N ARG A 7 -4.31 -14.14 -3.13
CA ARG A 7 -4.28 -15.56 -2.73
C ARG A 7 -3.31 -15.92 -1.60
N HIS A 8 -2.77 -14.92 -0.89
CA HIS A 8 -1.94 -15.09 0.29
C HIS A 8 -2.80 -15.22 1.56
N GLU A 9 -2.26 -15.92 2.56
CA GLU A 9 -2.86 -16.06 3.89
C GLU A 9 -2.97 -14.69 4.57
N ILE A 10 -4.21 -14.21 4.74
CA ILE A 10 -4.51 -13.08 5.62
C ILE A 10 -4.82 -13.66 7.00
N ALA A 11 -4.23 -13.03 8.03
CA ALA A 11 -4.58 -13.27 9.42
C ALA A 11 -6.12 -13.19 9.59
N PRO A 12 -6.74 -14.12 10.33
CA PRO A 12 -8.20 -14.29 10.38
C PRO A 12 -8.97 -13.03 10.82
N ASP A 13 -8.34 -12.11 11.58
CA ASP A 13 -8.96 -10.89 12.12
C ASP A 13 -8.76 -9.64 11.25
N ALA A 14 -7.88 -9.67 10.25
CA ALA A 14 -7.61 -8.52 9.38
C ALA A 14 -8.48 -8.56 8.12
N LYS A 15 -9.80 -8.34 8.25
CA LYS A 15 -10.72 -8.29 7.10
C LYS A 15 -10.55 -6.98 6.32
N VAL A 16 -9.58 -6.95 5.40
CA VAL A 16 -9.30 -5.81 4.51
C VAL A 16 -9.70 -6.16 3.08
N ILE A 17 -10.58 -5.35 2.51
CA ILE A 17 -11.13 -5.45 1.17
C ILE A 17 -10.49 -4.36 0.32
N PHE A 18 -9.96 -4.75 -0.83
CA PHE A 18 -9.42 -3.83 -1.83
C PHE A 18 -10.34 -3.85 -3.04
N ASP A 19 -10.84 -2.69 -3.43
CA ASP A 19 -11.68 -2.48 -4.59
C ASP A 19 -10.89 -1.68 -5.62
N ASP A 20 -10.16 -2.38 -6.49
CA ASP A 20 -9.25 -1.77 -7.47
C ASP A 20 -9.96 -0.94 -8.54
N GLU A 21 -11.17 -1.32 -8.94
CA GLU A 21 -11.99 -0.52 -9.86
C GLU A 21 -12.50 0.77 -9.21
N ALA A 22 -12.96 0.72 -7.96
CA ALA A 22 -13.44 1.91 -7.27
C ALA A 22 -12.32 2.76 -6.63
N GLY A 23 -11.10 2.21 -6.49
CA GLY A 23 -10.01 2.87 -5.77
C GLY A 23 -10.23 2.96 -4.26
N ILE A 24 -10.97 1.99 -3.69
CA ILE A 24 -11.40 2.02 -2.29
C ILE A 24 -10.75 0.86 -1.53
N ILE A 25 -10.23 1.14 -0.33
CA ILE A 25 -9.77 0.10 0.60
C ILE A 25 -10.66 0.16 1.83
N THR A 26 -11.32 -0.94 2.16
CA THR A 26 -12.21 -1.04 3.32
C THR A 26 -11.67 -2.04 4.33
N GLY A 27 -11.65 -1.71 5.61
CA GLY A 27 -11.11 -2.56 6.67
C GLY A 27 -11.32 -1.93 8.03
N SER A 28 -11.45 -2.76 9.07
CA SER A 28 -11.77 -2.31 10.44
C SER A 28 -12.99 -1.37 10.52
N GLY A 29 -13.99 -1.56 9.64
CA GLY A 29 -15.20 -0.74 9.57
C GLY A 29 -15.00 0.65 8.94
N ARG A 30 -13.86 0.93 8.32
CA ARG A 30 -13.52 2.21 7.67
C ARG A 30 -13.21 2.00 6.19
N ALA A 31 -13.41 3.04 5.38
CA ALA A 31 -13.05 3.07 3.97
C ALA A 31 -12.05 4.19 3.67
N ALA A 32 -10.98 3.89 2.95
CA ALA A 32 -10.02 4.85 2.39
C ALA A 32 -10.19 4.93 0.89
N TYR A 33 -10.38 6.16 0.42
CA TYR A 33 -10.38 6.49 -1.00
C TYR A 33 -8.97 6.89 -1.42
N LEU A 34 -8.40 6.14 -2.34
CA LEU A 34 -7.08 6.40 -2.91
C LEU A 34 -7.21 6.99 -4.31
N THR A 35 -6.26 7.83 -4.71
CA THR A 35 -6.18 8.26 -6.10
C THR A 35 -5.72 7.08 -6.99
N PRO A 36 -5.98 7.10 -8.30
CA PRO A 36 -5.56 6.02 -9.21
C PRO A 36 -4.07 5.66 -9.07
N LYS A 37 -3.19 6.66 -8.99
CA LYS A 37 -1.75 6.46 -8.76
C LYS A 37 -1.43 5.81 -7.40
N GLN A 38 -2.15 6.17 -6.34
CA GLN A 38 -1.97 5.54 -5.03
C GLN A 38 -2.45 4.10 -5.02
N MET A 39 -3.52 3.80 -5.76
CA MET A 39 -4.05 2.46 -5.89
C MET A 39 -3.08 1.56 -6.67
N GLU A 40 -2.51 2.05 -7.77
CA GLU A 40 -1.48 1.34 -8.53
C GLU A 40 -0.27 0.98 -7.64
N PHE A 41 0.20 1.93 -6.83
CA PHE A 41 1.25 1.67 -5.85
C PHE A 41 0.86 0.62 -4.80
N MET A 42 -0.38 0.65 -4.31
CA MET A 42 -0.91 -0.34 -3.37
C MET A 42 -1.04 -1.73 -4.00
N ILE A 43 -1.44 -1.82 -5.27
CA ILE A 43 -1.48 -3.07 -6.03
C ILE A 43 -0.08 -3.64 -6.16
N LEU A 44 0.91 -2.80 -6.50
CA LEU A 44 2.31 -3.24 -6.59
C LEU A 44 2.84 -3.76 -5.25
N LEU A 45 2.55 -3.06 -4.14
CA LEU A 45 2.88 -3.51 -2.79
C LEU A 45 2.22 -4.84 -2.44
N ARG A 46 0.97 -5.05 -2.84
CA ARG A 46 0.25 -6.32 -2.66
C ARG A 46 0.86 -7.45 -3.49
N THR A 47 1.22 -7.19 -4.74
CA THR A 47 1.85 -8.17 -5.63
C THR A 47 3.21 -8.63 -5.09
N LYS A 48 3.91 -7.73 -4.40
CA LYS A 48 5.18 -8.06 -3.74
C LYS A 48 5.04 -8.58 -2.31
N PHE A 49 3.86 -8.53 -1.69
CA PHE A 49 3.67 -9.09 -0.35
C PHE A 49 3.88 -10.62 -0.36
N PRO A 50 4.61 -11.20 0.62
CA PRO A 50 5.18 -10.60 1.82
C PRO A 50 6.61 -10.01 1.68
N GLU A 51 7.18 -10.03 0.47
CA GLU A 51 8.49 -9.47 0.17
C GLU A 51 8.52 -7.92 0.23
N THR A 52 9.73 -7.37 0.23
CA THR A 52 9.94 -5.92 0.23
C THR A 52 9.91 -5.38 -1.20
N LEU A 53 9.05 -4.40 -1.45
CA LEU A 53 9.07 -3.63 -2.68
C LEU A 53 10.31 -2.75 -2.69
N LEU A 54 11.24 -3.05 -3.59
CA LEU A 54 12.47 -2.27 -3.77
C LEU A 54 12.16 -0.84 -4.20
N LYS A 55 12.98 0.12 -3.75
CA LYS A 55 12.84 1.53 -4.14
C LYS A 55 12.81 1.71 -5.66
N GLY A 56 13.59 0.93 -6.42
CA GLY A 56 13.61 1.00 -7.89
C GLY A 56 12.25 0.70 -8.51
N ASN A 57 11.59 -0.40 -8.10
CA ASN A 57 10.26 -0.77 -8.57
C ASN A 57 9.17 0.20 -8.09
N ALA A 58 9.31 0.72 -6.86
CA ALA A 58 8.43 1.76 -6.34
C ALA A 58 8.54 3.08 -7.11
N MET A 59 9.74 3.43 -7.58
CA MET A 59 9.96 4.61 -8.44
C MET A 59 9.32 4.39 -9.82
N ASP A 60 9.57 3.25 -10.46
CA ASP A 60 9.03 2.92 -11.78
C ASP A 60 7.51 3.13 -11.87
N ALA A 61 6.76 2.65 -10.86
CA ALA A 61 5.32 2.83 -10.77
C ALA A 61 4.85 4.28 -10.56
N ILE A 62 5.67 5.15 -9.97
CA ILE A 62 5.30 6.56 -9.73
C ILE A 62 5.70 7.45 -10.92
N TYR A 63 6.76 7.09 -11.65
CA TYR A 63 7.33 7.91 -12.72
C TYR A 63 6.83 7.54 -14.13
N MET A 64 6.01 6.50 -14.32
CA MET A 64 5.40 6.11 -15.61
C MET A 64 4.35 7.11 -16.20
N GLY A 65 4.37 8.40 -15.82
CA GLY A 65 3.41 9.36 -16.38
C GLY A 65 3.49 10.82 -15.92
N SER A 66 4.58 11.27 -15.29
CA SER A 66 4.77 12.71 -15.03
C SER A 66 6.26 13.03 -15.05
N ALA A 67 6.67 13.75 -16.09
CA ALA A 67 8.03 14.19 -16.39
C ALA A 67 8.49 15.36 -15.49
N ASP A 68 8.20 15.29 -14.20
CA ASP A 68 8.68 16.26 -13.21
C ASP A 68 9.41 15.51 -12.10
N GLU A 69 10.74 15.46 -12.21
CA GLU A 69 11.65 15.29 -11.06
C GLU A 69 11.32 16.37 -10.02
N PRO A 70 11.28 16.07 -8.70
CA PRO A 70 12.51 15.74 -7.96
C PRO A 70 12.55 14.43 -7.14
N GLU A 71 13.79 13.90 -7.07
CA GLU A 71 14.52 13.34 -5.93
C GLU A 71 13.71 12.68 -4.80
N THR A 72 13.89 11.35 -4.62
CA THR A 72 13.76 10.48 -3.42
C THR A 72 12.88 10.90 -2.20
N LYS A 73 12.82 12.17 -1.78
CA LYS A 73 11.88 12.76 -0.80
C LYS A 73 10.41 12.73 -1.24
N ILE A 74 10.11 12.74 -2.53
CA ILE A 74 8.71 12.63 -3.00
C ILE A 74 8.12 11.27 -2.63
N LEU A 75 8.89 10.19 -2.77
CA LEU A 75 8.43 8.84 -2.46
C LEU A 75 8.07 8.71 -0.97
N ASP A 76 8.88 9.27 -0.08
CA ASP A 76 8.58 9.28 1.36
C ASP A 76 7.33 10.11 1.68
N THR A 77 7.19 11.29 1.06
CA THR A 77 5.99 12.14 1.18
C THR A 77 4.74 11.47 0.60
N PHE A 78 4.88 10.75 -0.51
CA PHE A 78 3.80 10.00 -1.17
C PHE A 78 3.32 8.85 -0.30
N VAL A 79 4.25 8.06 0.25
CA VAL A 79 3.94 7.01 1.21
C VAL A 79 3.35 7.60 2.50
N CYS A 80 3.82 8.77 2.94
CA CYS A 80 3.22 9.49 4.07
C CYS A 80 1.74 9.84 3.80
N LYS A 81 1.41 10.34 2.60
CA LYS A 81 0.02 10.61 2.19
C LYS A 81 -0.84 9.35 2.12
N ILE A 82 -0.31 8.24 1.59
CA ILE A 82 -1.04 6.96 1.56
C ILE A 82 -1.28 6.46 2.99
N ARG A 83 -0.26 6.49 3.85
CA ARG A 83 -0.37 6.09 5.27
C ARG A 83 -1.47 6.85 6.00
N GLN A 84 -1.56 8.16 5.80
CA GLN A 84 -2.62 8.98 6.38
C GLN A 84 -4.01 8.56 5.90
N ARG A 85 -4.15 8.13 4.64
CA ARG A 85 -5.42 7.67 4.07
C ARG A 85 -5.84 6.32 4.65
N ILE A 86 -4.92 5.35 4.71
CA ILE A 86 -5.20 3.98 5.18
C ILE A 86 -5.09 3.81 6.70
N ALA A 87 -4.83 4.87 7.44
CA ALA A 87 -4.71 4.85 8.89
C ALA A 87 -6.02 4.33 9.53
N GLY A 88 -5.89 3.27 10.33
CA GLY A 88 -7.03 2.66 11.04
C GLY A 88 -7.85 1.66 10.21
N ILE A 89 -7.38 1.25 9.02
CA ILE A 89 -8.06 0.26 8.16
C ILE A 89 -7.56 -1.18 8.39
N GLY A 90 -6.55 -1.35 9.24
CA GLY A 90 -5.91 -2.65 9.50
C GLY A 90 -4.75 -2.98 8.56
N ILE A 91 -4.25 -1.98 7.80
CA ILE A 91 -3.02 -2.09 7.01
C ILE A 91 -2.08 -0.93 7.29
N VAL A 92 -0.78 -1.21 7.22
CA VAL A 92 0.28 -0.22 7.38
C VAL A 92 1.42 -0.49 6.39
N ILE A 93 1.96 0.58 5.80
CA ILE A 93 3.14 0.49 4.94
C ILE A 93 4.37 0.69 5.83
N GLY A 94 5.24 -0.31 5.96
CA GLY A 94 6.53 -0.19 6.65
C GLY A 94 7.63 0.29 5.70
N THR A 95 8.48 1.23 6.12
CA THR A 95 9.70 1.59 5.38
C THR A 95 10.87 0.75 5.87
N VAL A 96 11.58 0.11 4.96
CA VAL A 96 12.85 -0.57 5.22
C VAL A 96 13.98 0.34 4.74
N ARG A 97 14.75 0.91 5.69
CA ARG A 97 15.85 1.82 5.38
C ARG A 97 16.85 1.15 4.43
N GLY A 98 17.10 1.78 3.28
CA GLY A 98 18.03 1.27 2.27
C GLY A 98 17.45 0.25 1.28
N GLN A 99 16.31 -0.39 1.55
CA GLN A 99 15.70 -1.38 0.63
C GLN A 99 14.43 -0.89 -0.06
N GLY A 100 13.46 -0.33 0.70
CA GLY A 100 12.19 0.10 0.12
C GLY A 100 11.01 0.03 1.08
N PHE A 101 9.88 -0.48 0.63
CA PHE A 101 8.61 -0.48 1.36
C PHE A 101 8.03 -1.88 1.44
N ARG A 102 7.37 -2.19 2.56
CA ARG A 102 6.64 -3.45 2.74
C ARG A 102 5.23 -3.17 3.20
N LEU A 103 4.29 -3.95 2.70
CA LEU A 103 2.92 -3.95 3.21
C LEU A 103 2.86 -4.83 4.46
N ARG A 104 2.15 -4.36 5.49
CA ARG A 104 1.83 -5.14 6.68
C ARG A 104 0.34 -5.03 6.98
N TYR A 105 -0.24 -6.14 7.38
CA TYR A 105 -1.55 -6.17 8.01
C TYR A 105 -1.34 -5.91 9.49
N SER A 106 -1.99 -4.88 10.03
CA SER A 106 -1.99 -4.61 11.47
C SER A 106 -3.25 -5.24 12.02
N GLU A 107 -3.09 -6.35 12.72
CA GLU A 107 -4.03 -6.74 13.77
C GLU A 107 -3.98 -5.67 14.87
N HIS A 108 -5.13 -5.41 15.47
CA HIS A 108 -5.38 -4.37 16.48
C HIS A 108 -4.16 -4.03 17.35
N VAL A 109 -3.77 -2.76 17.40
CA VAL A 109 -3.11 -2.24 18.60
C VAL A 109 -4.19 -1.51 19.38
N ALA A 110 -4.69 -2.21 20.40
CA ALA A 110 -5.43 -1.74 21.59
C ALA A 110 -6.47 -0.62 21.40
#